data_AF-A0A8T4Y557-F1
#
_entry.id   AF-A0A8T4Y557-F1
#
_cell.length_a   1.000
_cell.length_b   1.000
_cell.length_c   1.000
_cell.angle_alpha   90.00
_cell.angle_beta   90.00
_cell.angle_gamma   90.00
#
_symmetry.space_group_name_H-M   'P 1'
#
loop_
_entity.id
_entity.type
_entity.pdbx_description
1 polymer ?
#
loop_
_entity_poly.entity_id
_entity_poly.type
_entity_poly.pdbx_seq_one_letter_code
_entity_poly.pdbx_strand_id
1 'polypeptide(L)'
;CRINGNVENKWLITNLPNGCCVEVPCLVDEGGIHPCHVGGLPPQCAALNRTNINVQELAVKASLEKDRNAALQAIMFDPLTSAILTPREIEKMVDEMFKVEAKWIPF
;
A
#
# COMPACT_ATOMS: atom_id res chain seq x y z
N CYS A 1 -10.05 25.19 -3.14
CA CYS A 1 -11.14 24.21 -3.33
C CYS A 1 -11.01 23.06 -2.32
N ARG A 2 -12.03 22.20 -2.16
CA ARG A 2 -11.98 21.02 -1.29
C ARG A 2 -11.91 19.75 -2.14
N ILE A 3 -10.98 18.86 -1.82
CA ILE A 3 -10.79 17.56 -2.49
C ILE A 3 -10.55 16.46 -1.46
N ASN A 4 -10.56 15.19 -1.88
CA ASN A 4 -9.87 14.13 -1.16
C ASN A 4 -8.52 13.90 -1.85
N GLY A 5 -7.44 13.88 -1.07
CA GLY A 5 -6.08 13.79 -1.59
C GLY A 5 -5.29 12.70 -0.89
N ASN A 6 -4.43 12.03 -1.67
CA ASN A 6 -3.46 11.08 -1.17
C ASN A 6 -2.24 11.85 -0.63
N VAL A 7 -1.96 11.66 0.65
CA VAL A 7 -0.87 12.36 1.37
C VAL A 7 -0.20 11.41 2.36
N GLU A 8 1.01 11.78 2.78
CA GLU A 8 1.72 11.08 3.85
C GLU A 8 0.95 11.21 5.18
N ASN A 9 0.71 10.09 5.86
CA ASN A 9 0.01 10.06 7.13
C ASN A 9 0.89 10.60 8.27
N LYS A 10 0.88 11.91 8.46
CA LYS A 10 1.53 12.58 9.60
C LYS A 10 0.57 12.71 10.78
N TRP A 11 0.10 11.57 11.31
CA TRP A 11 -0.95 11.49 12.35
C TRP A 11 -2.31 12.06 11.94
N LEU A 12 -2.59 12.12 10.64
CA LEU A 12 -3.89 12.54 10.11
C LEU A 12 -4.97 11.51 10.46
N ILE A 13 -4.64 10.23 10.28
CA ILE A 13 -5.41 9.10 10.77
C ILE A 13 -4.60 8.42 11.88
N THR A 14 -5.06 8.56 13.12
CA THR A 14 -4.25 8.28 14.31
C THR A 14 -4.04 6.80 14.60
N ASN A 15 -4.87 5.92 14.04
CA ASN A 15 -4.79 4.47 14.20
C ASN A 15 -4.31 3.74 12.94
N LEU A 16 -3.66 4.44 12.01
CA LEU A 16 -2.87 3.86 10.92
C LEU A 16 -1.37 4.17 11.11
N PRO A 17 -0.45 3.39 10.52
CA PRO A 17 0.99 3.65 10.61
C PRO A 17 1.34 5.07 10.16
N ASN A 18 2.30 5.70 10.84
CA ASN A 18 2.83 6.99 10.41
C ASN A 18 3.73 6.77 9.18
N GLY A 19 3.66 7.69 8.21
CA GLY A 19 4.42 7.61 6.96
C GLY A 19 3.74 6.81 5.85
N CYS A 20 2.67 6.05 6.15
CA CYS A 20 1.88 5.39 5.09
C CYS A 20 1.10 6.43 4.28
N CYS A 21 0.73 6.10 3.04
CA CYS A 21 -0.16 6.95 2.25
C CYS A 21 -1.60 6.82 2.75
N VAL A 22 -2.28 7.95 2.95
CA VAL A 22 -3.71 7.99 3.30
C VAL A 22 -4.43 8.97 2.39
N GLU A 23 -5.67 8.63 2.05
CA GLU A 23 -6.56 9.55 1.36
C GLU A 23 -7.46 10.25 2.38
N VAL A 24 -7.35 11.56 2.50
CA VAL A 24 -8.11 12.37 3.46
C VAL A 24 -8.67 13.63 2.80
N PRO A 25 -9.69 14.28 3.40
CA PRO A 25 -10.13 15.59 2.98
C PRO A 25 -8.98 16.59 3.04
N CYS A 26 -8.83 17.38 1.99
CA CYS A 26 -7.81 18.42 1.87
C CYS A 26 -8.47 19.73 1.44
N LEU A 27 -8.02 20.83 2.05
CA LEU A 27 -8.25 22.18 1.53
C LEU A 27 -7.09 22.56 0.61
N VAL A 28 -7.39 23.11 -0.55
CA VAL A 28 -6.39 23.58 -1.52
C VAL A 28 -6.57 25.07 -1.73
N ASP A 29 -5.50 25.84 -1.56
CA ASP A 29 -5.45 27.27 -1.82
C ASP A 29 -4.13 27.66 -2.52
N GLU A 30 -3.85 28.96 -2.66
CA GLU A 30 -2.62 29.46 -3.30
C GLU A 30 -1.34 29.02 -2.56
N GLY A 31 -1.44 28.66 -1.28
CA GLY A 31 -0.35 28.15 -0.45
C GLY A 31 -0.13 26.63 -0.57
N GLY A 32 -0.98 25.90 -1.29
CA GLY A 32 -0.82 24.47 -1.55
C GLY A 32 -1.94 23.60 -1.00
N ILE A 33 -1.59 22.36 -0.62
CA ILE A 33 -2.52 21.34 -0.12
C ILE A 33 -2.42 21.28 1.40
N HIS A 34 -3.56 21.40 2.06
CA HIS A 34 -3.71 21.39 3.51
C HIS A 34 -4.56 20.19 3.93
N PRO A 35 -3.94 19.05 4.31
CA PRO A 35 -4.67 17.87 4.74
C PRO A 35 -5.38 18.10 6.07
N CYS A 36 -6.62 17.62 6.17
CA CYS A 36 -7.40 17.72 7.40
C CYS A 36 -7.15 16.51 8.31
N HIS A 37 -7.04 16.76 9.61
CA HIS A 37 -7.00 15.70 10.61
C HIS A 37 -8.34 14.96 10.66
N VAL A 38 -8.29 13.63 10.60
CA VAL A 38 -9.47 12.74 10.60
C VAL A 38 -9.65 12.08 11.96
N GLY A 39 -8.56 11.79 12.68
CA GLY A 39 -8.59 11.05 13.93
C GLY A 39 -8.58 9.53 13.72
N GLY A 40 -9.12 8.78 14.67
CA GLY A 40 -9.15 7.32 14.59
C GLY A 40 -10.30 6.83 13.72
N LEU A 41 -10.00 5.95 12.75
CA LEU A 41 -11.05 5.25 12.01
C LEU A 41 -11.77 4.23 12.92
N PRO A 42 -13.02 3.85 12.60
CA PRO A 42 -13.64 2.67 13.22
C PRO A 42 -12.70 1.45 13.14
N PRO A 43 -12.58 0.63 14.21
CA PRO A 43 -11.57 -0.43 14.29
C PRO A 43 -11.57 -1.40 13.11
N GLN A 44 -12.75 -1.79 12.61
CA GLN A 44 -12.89 -2.65 11.44
C GLN A 44 -12.37 -2.01 10.16
N CYS A 45 -12.56 -0.69 9.98
CA CYS A 45 -12.03 0.05 8.84
C CYS A 45 -10.51 0.19 8.95
N ALA A 46 -9.98 0.48 10.14
CA ALA A 46 -8.54 0.54 10.37
C ALA A 46 -7.88 -0.82 10.09
N ALA A 47 -8.51 -1.92 10.51
CA ALA A 47 -8.01 -3.27 10.25
C ALA A 47 -7.92 -3.58 8.75
N LEU A 48 -8.97 -3.30 7.98
CA LEU A 48 -8.98 -3.47 6.52
C LEU A 48 -7.94 -2.59 5.81
N ASN A 49 -7.75 -1.35 6.25
CA ASN A 49 -6.71 -0.50 5.67
C ASN A 49 -5.31 -1.03 5.99
N ARG A 50 -5.05 -1.48 7.22
CA ARG A 50 -3.76 -2.02 7.63
C ARG A 50 -3.34 -3.24 6.81
N THR A 51 -4.27 -4.16 6.49
CA THR A 51 -3.93 -5.32 5.66
C THR A 51 -3.43 -4.92 4.28
N ASN A 52 -3.99 -3.84 3.70
CA ASN A 52 -3.57 -3.34 2.40
C ASN A 52 -2.29 -2.49 2.47
N ILE A 53 -2.14 -1.66 3.51
CA ILE A 53 -0.91 -0.88 3.74
C ILE A 53 0.30 -1.80 3.86
N ASN A 54 0.19 -2.91 4.58
CA ASN A 54 1.30 -3.87 4.74
C ASN A 54 1.78 -4.44 3.40
N VAL A 55 0.86 -4.71 2.47
CA VAL A 55 1.18 -5.19 1.11
C VAL A 55 1.94 -4.11 0.34
N GLN A 56 1.49 -2.86 0.41
CA GLN A 56 2.11 -1.72 -0.26
C GLN A 56 3.52 -1.47 0.29
N GLU A 57 3.71 -1.52 1.61
CA GLU A 57 5.03 -1.34 2.24
C GLU A 57 6.01 -2.42 1.79
N LEU A 58 5.59 -3.69 1.73
CA LEU A 58 6.43 -4.77 1.22
C LEU A 58 6.75 -4.61 -0.27
N ALA A 59 5.81 -4.15 -1.09
CA ALA A 59 6.04 -3.89 -2.51
C ALA A 59 7.03 -2.73 -2.74
N VAL A 60 6.93 -1.66 -1.93
CA VAL A 60 7.89 -0.56 -1.94
C VAL A 60 9.27 -1.06 -1.51
N LYS A 61 9.34 -1.84 -0.42
CA LYS A 61 10.59 -2.46 0.04
C LYS A 61 11.23 -3.30 -1.06
N ALA A 62 10.46 -4.19 -1.70
CA ALA A 62 10.93 -5.02 -2.80
C ALA A 62 11.54 -4.18 -3.93
N SER A 63 10.90 -3.07 -4.29
CA SER A 63 11.35 -2.18 -5.36
C SER A 63 12.63 -1.42 -5.00
N LEU A 64 12.73 -0.93 -3.76
CA LEU A 64 13.90 -0.17 -3.29
C LEU A 64 15.12 -1.07 -3.04
N GLU A 65 14.90 -2.23 -2.44
CA GLU A 65 15.96 -3.19 -2.08
C GLU A 65 16.27 -4.18 -3.20
N LYS A 66 15.51 -4.15 -4.29
CA LYS A 66 15.59 -5.14 -5.37
C LYS A 66 15.41 -6.58 -4.86
N ASP A 67 14.52 -6.74 -3.87
CA ASP A 67 14.26 -8.01 -3.21
C ASP A 67 13.00 -8.67 -3.76
N ARG A 68 13.21 -9.67 -4.62
CA ARG A 68 12.14 -10.47 -5.20
C ARG A 68 11.32 -11.24 -4.16
N ASN A 69 11.94 -11.65 -3.04
CA ASN A 69 11.21 -12.35 -1.98
C ASN A 69 10.26 -11.39 -1.24
N ALA A 70 10.64 -10.13 -1.05
CA ALA A 70 9.74 -9.13 -0.50
C ALA A 70 8.51 -8.89 -1.40
N ALA A 71 8.70 -8.91 -2.74
CA ALA A 71 7.58 -8.82 -3.69
C ALA A 71 6.67 -10.05 -3.60
N LEU A 72 7.25 -11.25 -3.52
CA LEU A 72 6.49 -12.48 -3.34
C LEU A 72 5.68 -12.45 -2.03
N GLN A 73 6.30 -12.02 -0.94
CA GLN A 73 5.63 -11.87 0.36
C GLN A 73 4.49 -10.86 0.29
N ALA A 74 4.69 -9.72 -0.37
CA ALA A 74 3.63 -8.72 -0.57
C ALA A 74 2.39 -9.37 -1.22
N ILE A 75 2.61 -10.13 -2.29
CA ILE A 75 1.54 -10.78 -3.05
C ILE A 75 0.92 -11.94 -2.25
N MET A 76 1.70 -12.65 -1.42
CA MET A 76 1.17 -13.65 -0.48
C MET A 76 0.28 -13.04 0.60
N PHE A 77 0.54 -11.80 1.02
CA PHE A 77 -0.28 -11.10 2.02
C PHE A 77 -1.46 -10.33 1.43
N ASP A 78 -1.55 -10.23 0.10
CA ASP A 78 -2.71 -9.61 -0.55
C ASP A 78 -4.00 -10.40 -0.22
N PRO A 79 -5.05 -9.74 0.32
CA PRO A 79 -6.26 -10.44 0.77
C PRO A 79 -6.99 -11.19 -0.33
N LEU A 80 -6.97 -10.70 -1.57
CA LEU A 80 -7.62 -11.37 -2.69
C LEU A 80 -6.81 -12.59 -3.12
N THR A 81 -5.51 -12.41 -3.28
CA THR A 81 -4.60 -13.47 -3.73
C THR A 81 -4.57 -14.62 -2.74
N SER A 82 -4.42 -14.32 -1.45
CA SER A 82 -4.39 -15.33 -0.37
C SER A 82 -5.73 -16.06 -0.16
N ALA A 83 -6.85 -15.47 -0.57
CA ALA A 83 -8.16 -16.11 -0.51
C ALA A 83 -8.39 -17.12 -1.65
N ILE A 84 -7.69 -16.98 -2.77
CA ILE A 84 -7.96 -17.75 -3.99
C ILE A 84 -6.85 -18.76 -4.30
N LEU A 85 -5.59 -18.40 -4.05
CA LEU A 85 -4.42 -19.18 -4.48
C LEU A 85 -3.68 -19.78 -3.29
N THR A 86 -3.12 -20.97 -3.50
CA THR A 86 -2.15 -21.56 -2.57
C THR A 86 -0.80 -20.85 -2.68
N PRO A 87 0.05 -20.87 -1.63
CA PRO A 87 1.38 -20.24 -1.68
C PRO A 87 2.24 -20.66 -2.88
N ARG A 88 2.10 -21.92 -3.33
CA ARG A 88 2.84 -22.45 -4.49
C ARG A 88 2.31 -21.91 -5.82
N GLU A 89 1.00 -21.67 -5.93
CA GLU A 89 0.41 -21.04 -7.11
C GLU A 89 0.79 -19.56 -7.17
N ILE A 90 0.85 -18.90 -6.02
CA ILE A 90 1.32 -17.51 -5.91
C ILE A 90 2.76 -17.40 -6.39
N GLU A 91 3.67 -18.26 -5.91
CA GLU A 91 5.08 -18.27 -6.36
C GLU A 91 5.20 -18.38 -7.89
N LYS A 92 4.47 -19.32 -8.50
CA LYS A 92 4.45 -19.47 -9.96
C LYS A 92 3.91 -18.23 -10.67
N MET A 93 2.80 -17.66 -10.18
CA MET A 93 2.22 -16.45 -10.74
C MET A 93 3.22 -15.28 -10.69
N VAL A 94 3.92 -15.11 -9.57
CA VAL A 94 4.94 -14.07 -9.41
C VAL A 94 6.13 -14.31 -10.33
N ASP A 95 6.58 -15.55 -10.51
CA ASP A 95 7.59 -15.93 -11.52
C ASP A 95 7.20 -15.50 -12.93
N GLU A 96 5.95 -15.78 -13.32
CA GLU A 96 5.43 -15.41 -14.62
C GLU A 96 5.34 -13.87 -14.78
N MET A 97 4.83 -13.16 -13.77
CA MET A 97 4.74 -11.70 -13.78
C MET A 97 6.12 -11.05 -13.91
N PHE A 98 7.11 -11.46 -13.12
CA PHE A 98 8.48 -10.93 -13.22
C PHE A 98 9.10 -11.20 -14.59
N LYS A 99 8.84 -12.37 -15.18
CA LYS A 99 9.36 -12.70 -16.52
C LYS A 99 8.77 -11.78 -17.59
N VAL A 100 7.47 -11.49 -17.53
CA VAL A 100 6.78 -10.59 -18.47
C VAL A 100 7.23 -9.14 -18.25
N GLU A 101 7.36 -8.72 -17.00
CA GLU A 101 7.71 -7.36 -16.60
C GLU A 101 9.22 -7.11 -16.52
N ALA A 102 10.07 -8.06 -16.92
CA ALA A 102 11.52 -7.99 -16.78
C ALA A 102 12.16 -6.74 -17.42
N LYS A 103 11.50 -6.17 -18.44
CA LYS A 103 11.91 -4.90 -19.06
C LYS A 103 11.75 -3.70 -18.11
N TRP A 104 10.75 -3.72 -17.23
CA TRP A 104 10.37 -2.62 -16.35
C TRP A 104 10.81 -2.85 -14.90
N ILE A 105 10.87 -4.11 -14.47
CA ILE A 105 11.26 -4.56 -13.12
C ILE A 105 12.46 -5.51 -13.27
N PRO A 106 13.69 -5.00 -13.42
CA PRO A 106 14.83 -5.78 -13.89
C PRO A 106 15.63 -6.45 -12.74
N PHE A 107 15.00 -6.79 -11.63
CA PHE A 107 15.66 -7.36 -10.45
C PHE A 107 15.06 -8.70 -10.00
#